data_AF-A0A7J5KXC6-F1
#
_entry.id   AF-A0A7J5KXC6-F1
#
_cell.length_a   1.000
_cell.length_b   1.000
_cell.length_c   1.000
_cell.angle_alpha   90.00
_cell.angle_beta   90.00
_cell.angle_gamma   90.00
#
_symmetry.space_group_name_H-M   'P 1'
#
loop_
_entity.id
_entity.type
_entity.pdbx_description
1 polymer ?
#
loop_
_entity_poly.entity_id
_entity_poly.type
_entity_poly.pdbx_seq_one_letter_code
_entity_poly.pdbx_strand_id
1 'polypeptide(L)'
;LPDWNPGLEVNHIDGNRDNNRADNLEMCTHQRNMEHAIAGGLKRDYGEKSVNAKLTNGQAEEIRVRYSSGQASQNSLAKQYGVSRQTVSAIIRYKKYIR
;
A
#
# COMPACT_ATOMS: atom_id res chain seq x y z
N LEU A 1 -27.17 -11.27 -11.58
CA LEU A 1 -25.86 -11.80 -11.14
C LEU A 1 -25.86 -13.31 -11.36
N PRO A 2 -24.73 -13.93 -11.73
CA PRO A 2 -24.62 -15.38 -11.77
C PRO A 2 -24.89 -15.98 -10.38
N ASP A 3 -25.08 -17.31 -10.32
CA ASP A 3 -25.26 -18.02 -9.06
C ASP A 3 -24.14 -17.70 -8.06
N TRP A 4 -24.51 -17.60 -6.79
CA TRP A 4 -23.60 -17.24 -5.71
C TRP A 4 -22.41 -18.22 -5.65
N ASN A 5 -21.20 -17.68 -5.58
CA ASN A 5 -19.96 -18.44 -5.46
C ASN A 5 -19.19 -17.99 -4.21
N PRO A 6 -18.94 -18.88 -3.23
CA PRO A 6 -18.23 -18.52 -1.99
C PRO A 6 -16.78 -18.09 -2.19
N GLY A 7 -16.16 -18.40 -3.34
CA GLY A 7 -14.80 -17.98 -3.68
C GLY A 7 -14.72 -16.60 -4.33
N LEU A 8 -15.85 -15.92 -4.53
CA LEU A 8 -15.94 -14.62 -5.19
C LEU A 8 -16.50 -13.56 -4.24
N GLU A 9 -16.09 -12.32 -4.48
CA GLU A 9 -16.52 -11.12 -3.77
C GLU A 9 -17.33 -10.22 -4.70
N VAL A 10 -18.28 -9.48 -4.15
CA VAL A 10 -19.00 -8.43 -4.89
C VAL A 10 -18.07 -7.22 -5.07
N ASN A 11 -17.89 -6.80 -6.32
CA ASN A 11 -17.17 -5.59 -6.70
C ASN A 11 -18.10 -4.59 -7.41
N HIS A 12 -17.79 -3.30 -7.28
CA HIS A 12 -18.43 -2.22 -8.02
C HIS A 12 -17.56 -1.87 -9.22
N ILE A 13 -18.10 -2.05 -10.43
CA ILE A 13 -17.37 -1.86 -11.70
C ILE A 13 -16.86 -0.42 -11.83
N ASP A 14 -17.65 0.56 -11.40
CA ASP A 14 -17.26 1.98 -11.41
C ASP A 14 -16.39 2.41 -10.21
N GLY A 15 -16.14 1.52 -9.25
CA GLY A 15 -15.42 1.80 -8.01
C GLY A 15 -16.18 2.67 -7.00
N ASN A 16 -17.45 3.00 -7.25
CA ASN A 16 -18.29 3.79 -6.37
C ASN A 16 -19.20 2.88 -5.54
N ARG A 17 -18.92 2.79 -4.23
CA ARG A 17 -19.68 1.96 -3.28
C ARG A 17 -21.12 2.42 -3.04
N ASP A 18 -21.48 3.63 -3.48
CA ASP A 18 -22.84 4.15 -3.36
C ASP A 18 -23.72 3.79 -4.58
N ASN A 19 -23.11 3.36 -5.70
CA ASN A 19 -23.81 2.98 -6.92
C ASN A 19 -24.21 1.49 -6.90
N ASN A 20 -25.31 1.19 -6.21
CA ASN A 20 -25.82 -0.17 -5.98
C ASN A 20 -26.65 -0.74 -7.15
N ARG A 21 -26.58 -0.16 -8.36
CA ARG A 21 -27.34 -0.67 -9.50
C ARG A 21 -26.83 -2.06 -9.88
N ALA A 22 -27.74 -2.97 -10.22
CA ALA A 22 -27.38 -4.36 -10.54
C ALA A 22 -26.45 -4.49 -11.76
N ASP A 23 -26.48 -3.51 -12.68
CA ASP A 23 -25.59 -3.41 -13.85
C ASP A 23 -24.17 -2.93 -13.48
N ASN A 24 -23.98 -2.35 -12.29
CA ASN A 24 -22.70 -1.88 -11.77
C ASN A 24 -22.00 -2.91 -10.86
N LEU A 25 -22.63 -4.04 -10.56
CA LEU A 25 -22.08 -5.05 -9.66
C LEU A 25 -21.57 -6.27 -10.42
N GLU A 26 -20.39 -6.75 -10.04
CA GLU A 26 -19.83 -8.00 -10.54
C GLU A 26 -19.35 -8.91 -9.41
N MET A 27 -19.31 -10.22 -9.66
CA MET A 27 -18.65 -11.18 -8.77
C MET A 27 -17.24 -11.42 -9.30
N CYS A 28 -16.21 -11.09 -8.52
CA CYS A 28 -14.81 -11.26 -8.93
C CYS A 28 -13.98 -11.93 -7.82
N THR A 29 -12.78 -12.41 -8.16
CA THR A 29 -11.87 -12.94 -7.14
C THR A 29 -11.31 -11.81 -6.28
N HIS A 30 -10.96 -12.10 -5.04
CA HIS A 30 -10.30 -11.13 -4.15
C HIS A 30 -9.10 -10.44 -4.81
N GLN A 31 -8.28 -11.22 -5.53
CA GLN A 31 -7.12 -10.69 -6.26
C GLN A 31 -7.54 -9.64 -7.30
N ARG A 32 -8.54 -9.94 -8.13
CA ARG A 32 -9.04 -8.98 -9.14
C ARG A 32 -9.66 -7.74 -8.50
N ASN A 33 -10.41 -7.92 -7.41
CA ASN A 33 -10.99 -6.82 -6.66
C ASN A 33 -9.90 -5.85 -6.14
N MET A 34 -8.82 -6.43 -5.60
CA MET A 34 -7.65 -5.67 -5.13
C MET A 34 -6.91 -4.98 -6.28
N GLU A 35 -6.70 -5.66 -7.40
CA GLU A 35 -6.09 -5.09 -8.61
C GLU A 35 -6.92 -3.91 -9.14
N HIS A 36 -8.25 -4.06 -9.21
CA HIS A 36 -9.18 -3.00 -9.58
C HIS A 36 -9.10 -1.80 -8.64
N ALA A 37 -9.09 -2.03 -7.32
CA ALA A 37 -8.96 -0.98 -6.32
C ALA A 37 -7.63 -0.21 -6.40
N ILE A 38 -6.53 -0.90 -6.74
CA ILE A 38 -5.22 -0.29 -6.98
C ILE A 38 -5.25 0.53 -8.27
N ALA A 39 -5.73 -0.05 -9.38
CA ALA A 39 -5.81 0.61 -10.68
C ALA A 39 -6.71 1.86 -10.65
N GLY A 40 -7.84 1.79 -9.95
CA GLY A 40 -8.78 2.90 -9.74
C GLY A 40 -8.33 3.93 -8.70
N GLY A 41 -7.15 3.75 -8.07
CA GLY A 41 -6.66 4.66 -7.04
C GLY A 41 -7.56 4.77 -5.80
N LEU A 42 -8.39 3.75 -5.57
CA LEU A 42 -9.33 3.64 -4.45
C LEU A 42 -8.58 3.37 -3.14
N LYS A 43 -7.41 2.73 -3.23
CA LYS A 43 -6.52 2.47 -2.10
C LYS A 43 -5.50 3.60 -1.93
N ARG A 44 -5.62 4.36 -0.83
CA ARG A 44 -4.77 5.54 -0.53
C ARG A 44 -4.00 5.45 0.79
N ASP A 45 -3.96 4.29 1.42
CA ASP A 45 -3.46 4.03 2.77
C ASP A 45 -1.99 3.54 2.82
N TYR A 46 -1.16 3.97 1.87
CA TYR A 46 0.22 3.52 1.72
C TYR A 46 1.24 4.65 1.95
N GLY A 47 2.48 4.25 2.24
CA GLY A 47 3.58 5.17 2.53
C GLY A 47 3.20 6.15 3.64
N GLU A 48 3.43 7.44 3.40
CA GLU A 48 3.11 8.51 4.35
C GLU A 48 1.60 8.73 4.57
N LYS A 49 0.73 8.18 3.71
CA LYS A 49 -0.73 8.25 3.85
C LYS A 49 -1.31 7.12 4.68
N SER A 50 -0.48 6.16 5.09
CA SER A 50 -0.90 5.11 6.00
C SER A 50 -1.18 5.71 7.38
N VAL A 51 -2.26 5.27 8.04
CA VAL A 51 -2.61 5.73 9.40
C VAL A 51 -1.51 5.47 10.43
N ASN A 52 -0.66 4.47 10.18
CA ASN A 52 0.46 4.10 11.02
C ASN A 52 1.80 4.63 10.49
N ALA A 53 1.79 5.56 9.53
CA ALA A 53 3.00 6.16 9.00
C ALA A 53 3.72 6.95 10.09
N LYS A 54 5.00 6.63 10.28
CA LYS A 54 5.91 7.37 11.17
C LYS A 54 6.89 8.25 10.41
N LEU A 55 6.94 8.09 9.09
CA LEU A 55 7.89 8.76 8.21
C LEU A 55 7.15 9.32 7.00
N THR A 56 7.74 10.31 6.36
CA THR A 56 7.31 10.79 5.05
C THR A 56 7.95 9.96 3.93
N ASN A 57 7.41 10.04 2.71
CA ASN A 57 8.05 9.40 1.55
C ASN A 57 9.44 10.00 1.29
N GLY A 58 9.63 11.31 1.54
CA GLY A 58 10.93 11.97 1.43
C GLY A 58 11.97 11.45 2.44
N GLN A 59 11.57 11.23 3.70
CA GLN A 59 12.45 10.63 4.71
C GLN A 59 12.82 9.18 4.36
N ALA A 60 11.88 8.42 3.79
CA ALA A 60 12.17 7.09 3.30
C ALA A 60 13.18 7.10 2.15
N GLU A 61 13.11 8.08 1.25
CA GLU A 61 14.10 8.26 0.19
C GLU A 61 15.47 8.65 0.74
N GLU A 62 15.52 9.56 1.70
CA GLU A 62 16.76 9.93 2.38
C GLU A 62 17.43 8.73 3.07
N ILE A 63 16.63 7.85 3.70
CA ILE A 63 17.10 6.59 4.27
C ILE A 63 17.73 5.70 3.20
N ARG A 64 17.13 5.59 2.00
CA ARG A 64 17.69 4.80 0.90
C ARG A 64 19.04 5.36 0.45
N VAL A 65 19.09 6.67 0.20
CA VAL A 65 20.31 7.37 -0.27
C VAL A 65 21.45 7.25 0.75
N ARG A 66 21.19 7.53 2.03
CA ARG A 66 22.22 7.47 3.09
C ARG A 66 22.74 6.05 3.34
N TYR A 67 21.90 5.05 3.16
CA TYR A 67 22.32 3.65 3.28
C TYR A 67 23.14 3.21 2.06
N SER A 68 22.68 3.53 0.84
CA SER A 68 23.38 3.13 -0.39
C SER A 68 24.74 3.82 -0.56
N SER A 69 24.89 5.03 -0.04
CA SER A 69 26.17 5.76 -0.02
C SER A 69 27.15 5.26 1.05
N GLY A 70 26.74 4.31 1.90
CA GLY A 70 27.56 3.81 3.00
C GLY A 70 27.74 4.80 4.17
N GLN A 71 27.06 5.95 4.14
CA GLN A 71 27.17 6.99 5.17
C GLN A 71 26.53 6.59 6.52
N ALA A 72 25.58 5.66 6.49
CA ALA A 72 24.88 5.23 7.69
C ALA A 72 24.52 3.74 7.68
N SER A 73 24.55 3.13 8.86
CA SER A 73 24.03 1.77 9.07
C SER A 73 22.51 1.79 9.24
N GLN A 74 21.85 0.65 9.06
CA GLN A 74 20.41 0.53 9.34
C GLN A 74 20.07 0.88 10.80
N ASN A 75 20.97 0.57 11.73
CA ASN A 75 20.78 0.84 13.16
C ASN A 75 20.89 2.34 13.49
N SER A 76 21.84 3.04 12.88
CA SER A 76 21.97 4.49 13.09
C SER A 76 20.79 5.25 12.50
N LEU A 77 20.34 4.87 11.30
CA LEU A 77 19.13 5.43 10.67
C LEU A 77 17.88 5.13 11.51
N ALA A 78 17.73 3.90 12.02
CA ALA A 78 16.60 3.54 12.86
C ALA A 78 16.50 4.43 14.11
N LYS A 79 17.63 4.65 14.79
CA LYS A 79 17.72 5.55 15.95
C LYS A 79 17.42 7.00 15.56
N GLN A 80 18.01 7.49 14.48
CA GLN A 80 17.83 8.87 13.99
C GLN A 80 16.36 9.19 13.70
N TYR A 81 15.65 8.25 13.08
CA TYR A 81 14.26 8.43 12.65
C TYR A 81 13.22 7.88 13.64
N GLY A 82 13.64 7.39 14.81
CA GLY A 82 12.71 6.86 15.83
C GLY A 82 11.90 5.65 15.36
N VAL A 83 12.45 4.85 14.44
CA VAL A 83 11.80 3.64 13.90
C VAL A 83 12.61 2.39 14.20
N SER A 84 12.00 1.21 14.04
CA SER A 84 12.72 -0.04 14.18
C SER A 84 13.68 -0.27 13.01
N ARG A 85 14.79 -0.99 13.26
CA ARG A 85 15.72 -1.43 12.20
C ARG A 85 15.00 -2.21 11.09
N GLN A 86 13.98 -2.99 11.44
CA GLN A 86 13.14 -3.73 10.49
C GLN A 86 12.38 -2.78 9.56
N THR A 87 11.91 -1.64 10.06
CA THR A 87 11.26 -0.60 9.24
C THR A 87 12.25 -0.03 8.22
N VAL A 88 13.47 0.30 8.65
CA VAL A 88 14.54 0.75 7.77
C VAL A 88 14.88 -0.30 6.70
N SER A 89 15.01 -1.57 7.09
CA SER A 89 15.24 -2.67 6.15
C SER A 89 14.11 -2.85 5.14
N ALA A 90 12.85 -2.62 5.54
CA ALA A 90 11.72 -2.67 4.63
C ALA A 90 11.71 -1.48 3.65
N ILE A 91 12.12 -0.29 4.11
CA ILE A 91 12.27 0.90 3.25
C ILE A 91 13.36 0.69 2.19
N ILE A 92 14.53 0.19 2.61
CA ILE A 92 15.68 -0.07 1.72
C ILE A 92 15.33 -1.12 0.66
N ARG A 93 14.55 -2.14 1.02
CA ARG A 93 14.09 -3.20 0.09
C ARG A 93 12.85 -2.81 -0.72
N TYR A 94 12.46 -1.53 -0.72
CA TYR A 94 11.26 -1.05 -1.41
C TYR A 94 10.03 -1.90 -1.09
N LYS A 95 9.82 -2.21 0.20
CA LYS A 95 8.61 -2.88 0.70
C LYS A 95 7.66 -1.93 1.43
N LYS A 96 8.14 -0.73 1.79
CA LYS A 96 7.38 0.33 2.46
C LYS A 96 7.75 1.70 1.89
N TYR A 97 6.84 2.66 2.04
CA TYR A 97 7.00 4.04 1.54
C TYR A 97 7.38 4.07 0.06
N ILE A 98 6.63 3.29 -0.73
CA ILE A 98 6.72 3.22 -2.18
C ILE A 98 5.57 4.07 -2.68
N ARG A 99 5.87 5.05 -3.53
CA ARG A 99 4.90 5.82 -4.27
C ARG A 99 5.53 6.22 -5.60
#